data_AF-A0A965KQW0-F1
#
_entry.id   AF-A0A965KQW0-F1
#
_cell.length_a   1.000
_cell.length_b   1.000
_cell.length_c   1.000
_cell.angle_alpha   90.00
_cell.angle_beta   90.00
_cell.angle_gamma   90.00
#
_symmetry.space_group_name_H-M   'P 1'
#
loop_
_entity.id
_entity.type
_entity.pdbx_description
1 polymer ?
#
loop_
_entity_poly.entity_id
_entity_poly.type
_entity_poly.pdbx_seq_one_letter_code
_entity_poly.pdbx_strand_id
1 'polypeptide(L)'
;EIGREEGWKGVLTLLAAVNVFVGVFNMLPLLPFDGGHAAVAVYERLRSTRTRRYQADVSKLAPVTTAVVALLVMLLVAGLYLDITQPLF
;
A
#
# COMPACT_ATOMS: atom_id res chain seq x y z
N GLU A 1 26.21 -23.77 8.72
CA GLU A 1 25.16 -23.96 9.74
C GLU A 1 24.45 -22.64 10.03
N ILE A 2 23.49 -22.22 9.18
CA ILE A 2 22.81 -20.91 9.30
C ILE A 2 21.35 -21.05 9.78
N GLY A 3 20.89 -22.29 10.02
CA GLY A 3 19.48 -22.60 10.29
C GLY A 3 19.15 -22.99 11.74
N ARG A 4 20.14 -23.10 12.65
CA ARG A 4 19.90 -23.59 14.02
C ARG A 4 20.02 -22.53 15.14
N GLU A 5 20.63 -21.37 14.89
CA GLU A 5 20.77 -20.29 15.89
C GLU A 5 19.83 -19.08 15.69
N GLU A 6 19.16 -19.00 14.53
CA GLU A 6 18.26 -17.90 14.16
C GLU A 6 16.76 -18.21 14.44
N GLY A 7 16.43 -19.32 15.12
CA GLY A 7 15.07 -19.86 15.17
C GLY A 7 13.97 -18.83 15.48
N TRP A 8 14.14 -18.03 16.53
CA TRP A 8 13.19 -16.96 16.90
C TRP A 8 13.61 -15.57 16.43
N LYS A 9 14.92 -15.29 16.41
CA LYS A 9 15.46 -13.98 16.00
C LYS A 9 15.24 -13.72 14.50
N GLY A 10 15.44 -14.72 13.66
CA GLY A 10 15.19 -14.64 12.23
C GLY A 10 13.71 -14.45 11.91
N VAL A 11 12.83 -15.16 12.61
CA VAL A 11 11.36 -14.97 12.46
C VAL A 11 10.94 -13.57 12.87
N LEU A 12 11.43 -13.06 14.00
CA LEU A 12 11.14 -11.69 14.45
C LEU A 12 11.68 -10.65 13.46
N THR A 13 12.87 -10.87 12.91
CA THR A 13 13.47 -9.99 11.90
C THR A 13 12.68 -9.99 10.60
N LEU A 14 12.23 -11.16 10.13
CA LEU A 14 11.37 -11.29 8.97
C LEU A 14 10.02 -10.59 9.19
N LEU A 15 9.37 -10.82 10.33
CA LEU A 15 8.12 -10.16 10.68
C LEU A 15 8.28 -8.64 10.78
N ALA A 16 9.38 -8.17 11.37
CA ALA A 16 9.68 -6.75 11.43
C ALA A 16 9.86 -6.17 10.01
N ALA A 17 10.63 -6.83 9.14
CA ALA A 17 10.85 -6.40 7.76
C ALA A 17 9.55 -6.36 6.95
N VAL A 18 8.71 -7.40 7.05
CA VAL A 18 7.41 -7.45 6.37
C VAL A 18 6.48 -6.36 6.90
N ASN A 19 6.39 -6.15 8.22
CA ASN A 19 5.55 -5.10 8.78
C ASN A 19 6.02 -3.70 8.38
N VAL A 20 7.34 -3.44 8.39
CA VAL A 20 7.89 -2.16 7.93
C VAL A 20 7.60 -1.97 6.44
N PHE A 21 7.76 -3.00 5.62
CA PHE A 21 7.48 -2.94 4.19
C PHE A 21 6.00 -2.64 3.91
N VAL A 22 5.09 -3.38 4.55
CA VAL A 22 3.64 -3.16 4.44
C VAL A 22 3.27 -1.77 4.96
N GLY A 23 3.85 -1.34 6.09
CA GLY A 23 3.64 -0.01 6.64
C GLY A 23 4.07 1.11 5.69
N VAL A 24 5.26 0.99 5.08
CA VAL A 24 5.77 1.95 4.10
C VAL A 24 4.92 1.96 2.83
N PHE A 25 4.53 0.79 2.32
CA PHE A 25 3.61 0.69 1.16
C PHE A 25 2.26 1.33 1.47
N ASN A 26 1.72 1.13 2.67
CA ASN A 26 0.48 1.76 3.11
C ASN A 26 0.58 3.27 3.29
N MET A 27 1.77 3.84 3.47
CA MET A 27 1.96 5.30 3.50
C MET A 27 1.96 5.95 2.11
N LEU A 28 1.92 5.17 1.02
CA LEU A 28 1.79 5.74 -0.32
C LEU A 28 0.49 6.54 -0.44
N PRO A 29 0.49 7.74 -1.06
CA PRO A 29 -0.66 8.63 -1.13
C PRO A 29 -1.66 8.21 -2.24
N LEU A 30 -2.01 6.93 -2.27
CA LEU A 30 -3.02 6.35 -3.16
C LEU A 30 -4.21 5.96 -2.30
N LEU A 31 -5.43 6.25 -2.74
CA LEU A 31 -6.65 5.94 -1.98
C LEU A 31 -6.84 4.47 -1.54
N PRO A 32 -6.40 3.43 -2.28
CA PRO A 32 -6.52 2.06 -1.78
C PRO A 32 -5.60 1.78 -0.58
N PHE A 33 -4.62 2.65 -0.31
CA PHE A 33 -3.74 2.59 0.85
C PHE A 33 -4.12 3.66 1.89
N ASP A 34 -3.81 3.42 3.15
CA ASP A 34 -4.16 4.32 4.27
C ASP A 34 -3.58 5.74 4.10
N GLY A 35 -2.42 5.86 3.45
CA GLY A 35 -1.76 7.11 3.11
C GLY A 35 -2.58 8.00 2.18
N GLY A 36 -3.49 7.43 1.38
CA GLY A 36 -4.42 8.20 0.56
C GLY A 36 -5.42 9.00 1.40
N HIS A 37 -5.92 8.42 2.49
CA HIS A 37 -6.78 9.14 3.44
C HIS A 37 -6.02 10.26 4.16
N ALA A 38 -4.77 9.98 4.56
CA ALA A 38 -3.90 11.00 5.15
C ALA A 38 -3.63 12.14 4.16
N ALA A 39 -3.38 11.84 2.89
CA ALA A 39 -3.18 12.84 1.84
C ALA A 39 -4.43 13.71 1.62
N VAL A 40 -5.62 13.10 1.60
CA VAL A 40 -6.89 13.83 1.52
C VAL A 40 -7.09 14.72 2.74
N ALA A 41 -6.87 14.20 3.95
CA ALA A 41 -7.02 14.98 5.19
C ALA A 41 -6.03 16.15 5.26
N VAL A 42 -4.79 15.94 4.81
CA VAL A 42 -3.78 17.01 4.70
C VAL A 42 -4.22 18.05 3.67
N TYR A 43 -4.72 17.63 2.50
CA TYR A 43 -5.23 18.53 1.47
C TYR A 43 -6.43 19.35 1.98
N GLU A 44 -7.38 18.73 2.65
CA GLU A 44 -8.51 19.40 3.30
C GLU A 44 -8.04 20.42 4.33
N ARG A 45 -7.08 20.05 5.18
CA ARG A 45 -6.53 20.96 6.20
C ARG A 45 -5.79 22.14 5.59
N LEU A 46 -5.05 21.93 4.51
CA LEU A 46 -4.35 23.00 3.77
C LEU A 46 -5.33 23.94 3.05
N ARG A 47 -6.44 23.42 2.54
CA ARG A 47 -7.45 24.19 1.80
C ARG A 47 -8.49 24.84 2.71
N SER A 48 -8.68 24.30 3.91
CA SER A 48 -9.59 24.83 4.92
C SER A 48 -9.07 26.15 5.48
N THR A 49 -9.88 27.20 5.38
CA THR A 49 -9.62 28.47 6.08
C THR A 49 -10.23 28.43 7.48
N ARG A 50 -9.74 29.25 8.41
CA ARG A 50 -10.24 29.37 9.80
C ARG A 50 -11.77 29.54 9.90
N THR A 51 -12.40 30.04 8.86
CA THR A 51 -13.85 30.31 8.77
C THR A 51 -14.62 29.33 7.87
N ARG A 52 -13.95 28.50 7.08
CA ARG A 52 -14.60 27.51 6.19
C ARG A 52 -13.82 26.21 6.16
N ARG A 53 -14.45 25.14 6.66
CA ARG A 53 -14.01 23.76 6.42
C ARG A 53 -14.24 23.40 4.96
N TYR A 54 -13.19 22.98 4.28
CA TYR A 54 -13.27 22.38 2.95
C TYR A 54 -13.25 20.86 3.11
N GLN A 55 -14.27 20.19 2.60
CA GLN A 55 -14.33 18.73 2.54
C GLN A 55 -14.15 18.33 1.08
N ALA A 56 -13.14 17.50 0.83
CA ALA A 56 -12.91 16.92 -0.47
C ALA A 56 -13.90 15.76 -0.66
N ASP A 57 -14.60 15.77 -1.79
CA ASP A 57 -15.53 14.68 -2.11
C ASP A 57 -14.73 13.44 -2.55
N VAL A 58 -14.54 12.52 -1.61
CA VAL A 58 -13.81 11.27 -1.79
C VAL A 58 -14.44 10.40 -2.88
N SER A 59 -15.75 10.56 -3.13
CA SER A 59 -16.47 9.85 -4.20
C SER A 59 -15.91 10.15 -5.58
N LYS A 60 -15.31 11.33 -5.78
CA LYS A 60 -14.65 11.71 -7.04
C LYS A 60 -13.33 10.99 -7.26
N LEU A 61 -12.72 10.46 -6.21
CA LEU A 61 -11.49 9.69 -6.27
C LEU A 61 -11.76 8.20 -6.53
N ALA A 62 -13.00 7.73 -6.32
CA ALA A 62 -13.42 6.35 -6.59
C ALA A 62 -12.96 5.79 -7.95
N PRO A 63 -13.15 6.46 -9.11
CA PRO A 63 -12.70 5.92 -10.39
C PRO A 63 -11.17 5.75 -10.46
N VAL A 64 -10.42 6.65 -9.83
CA VAL A 64 -8.95 6.56 -9.76
C VAL A 64 -8.55 5.38 -8.87
N THR A 65 -9.20 5.22 -7.70
CA THR A 65 -9.00 4.08 -6.81
C THR A 65 -9.26 2.76 -7.54
N THR A 66 -10.38 2.67 -8.26
CA THR A 66 -10.72 1.49 -9.05
C THR A 66 -9.67 1.19 -10.11
N ALA A 67 -9.15 2.20 -10.81
CA ALA A 67 -8.08 2.02 -11.79
C ALA A 67 -6.78 1.51 -11.15
N VAL A 68 -6.38 2.06 -9.99
CA VAL A 68 -5.19 1.60 -9.26
C VAL A 68 -5.37 0.17 -8.77
N VAL A 69 -6.52 -0.17 -8.19
CA VAL A 69 -6.82 -1.54 -7.75
C VAL A 69 -6.82 -2.52 -8.93
N ALA A 70 -7.45 -2.15 -10.05
CA ALA A 70 -7.44 -2.96 -11.26
C ALA A 70 -6.03 -3.19 -11.79
N LEU A 71 -5.17 -2.17 -11.78
CA LEU A 71 -3.76 -2.28 -12.14
C LEU A 71 -3.01 -3.23 -11.21
N LEU A 72 -3.18 -3.10 -9.89
CA LEU A 72 -2.52 -3.97 -8.91
C LEU A 72 -2.96 -5.43 -9.07
N VAL A 73 -4.26 -5.67 -9.27
CA VAL A 73 -4.79 -7.02 -9.54
C VAL A 73 -4.25 -7.55 -10.86
N MET A 74 -4.17 -6.73 -11.92
CA MET A 74 -3.59 -7.12 -13.19
C MET A 74 -2.12 -7.52 -13.03
N LEU A 75 -1.32 -6.74 -12.30
CA LEU A 75 0.08 -7.06 -12.02
C LEU A 75 0.22 -8.35 -11.20
N LEU A 76 -0.64 -8.54 -10.20
CA LEU A 76 -0.66 -9.77 -9.40
C LEU A 76 -0.96 -11.00 -10.27
N VAL A 77 -1.99 -10.92 -11.12
CA VAL A 77 -2.39 -12.00 -12.02
C VAL A 77 -1.32 -12.26 -13.08
N ALA A 78 -0.76 -11.21 -13.67
CA ALA A 78 0.32 -11.33 -14.65
C ALA A 78 1.58 -11.94 -14.03
N GLY A 79 1.97 -11.49 -12.84
CA GLY A 79 3.10 -12.07 -12.10
C GLY A 79 2.88 -13.54 -11.77
N LEU A 80 1.71 -13.88 -11.22
CA LEU A 80 1.36 -15.28 -10.93
C LEU A 80 1.35 -16.14 -12.19
N TYR A 81 0.85 -15.61 -13.30
CA TYR A 81 0.86 -16.30 -14.60
C TYR A 81 2.30 -16.56 -15.07
N LEU A 82 3.19 -15.57 -14.96
CA LEU A 82 4.60 -15.71 -15.32
C LEU A 82 5.30 -16.72 -14.41
N ASP A 83 5.06 -16.67 -13.10
CA ASP A 83 5.65 -17.62 -12.14
C ASP A 83 5.25 -19.08 -12.44
N ILE A 84 4.02 -19.30 -12.91
CA ILE A 84 3.50 -20.63 -13.29
C ILE A 84 4.04 -21.10 -14.65
N THR A 85 4.07 -20.20 -15.64
CA THR A 85 4.36 -20.57 -17.04
C THR A 85 5.84 -20.54 -17.39
N GLN A 86 6.59 -19.68 -16.72
CA GLN A 86 8.03 -19.51 -16.90
C GLN A 86 8.72 -19.62 -15.55
N PRO A 87 8.68 -20.81 -14.92
CA PRO A 87 9.40 -21.02 -13.67
C PRO A 87 10.89 -20.76 -13.92
N LEU A 88 11.50 -19.86 -13.14
CA LEU A 88 12.91 -19.48 -13.24
C LEU A 88 13.89 -20.57 -12.75
N PHE A 89 13.48 -21.84 -12.78
CA PHE A 89 14.26 -23.00 -12.32
C PHE A 89 14.85 -23.80 -13.49
#